data_AF-A0A928M3Q4-F1
#
_entry.id   AF-A0A928M3Q4-F1
#
_cell.length_a   1.000
_cell.length_b   1.000
_cell.length_c   1.000
_cell.angle_alpha   90.00
_cell.angle_beta   90.00
_cell.angle_gamma   90.00
#
_symmetry.space_group_name_H-M   'P 1'
#
loop_
_entity.id
_entity.type
_entity.pdbx_description
1 polymer ?
#
loop_
_entity_poly.entity_id
_entity_poly.type
_entity_poly.pdbx_seq_one_letter_code
_entity_poly.pdbx_strand_id
1 'polypeptide(L)'
;MKIFKHFWTITKHRWKVRKHCFQVGLYWQGLTHDLSKYSWTEFSAGAKYYQGTRSPNAKERELYGYSLAWMHHKGRNKHHFEYWSDINLQTKSYEPVPMPKRYFVEMVMDRIAACKIYHGKSYQDGDALEYLLRSLEAKESSSMHSKTKEELIYVLTMLRDRGEKETFAFIRKKVLKTENWM
;
A
#
# COMPACT_ATOMS: atom_id res chain seq x y z
N MET A 1 -2.04 26.39 -6.53
CA MET A 1 -1.02 25.41 -7.00
C MET A 1 -1.00 24.06 -6.24
N LYS A 2 -1.10 24.02 -4.91
CA LYS A 2 -1.01 22.75 -4.13
C LYS A 2 -2.09 21.72 -4.49
N ILE A 3 -3.34 22.17 -4.72
CA ILE A 3 -4.47 21.32 -5.14
C ILE A 3 -4.15 20.55 -6.44
N PHE A 4 -3.71 21.26 -7.49
CA PHE A 4 -3.38 20.63 -8.78
C PHE A 4 -2.20 19.66 -8.67
N LYS A 5 -1.16 20.02 -7.90
CA LYS A 5 -0.01 19.13 -7.67
C LYS A 5 -0.45 17.86 -6.92
N HIS A 6 -1.29 17.99 -5.90
CA HIS A 6 -1.84 16.86 -5.17
C HIS A 6 -2.67 15.93 -6.08
N PHE A 7 -3.61 16.50 -6.84
CA PHE A 7 -4.43 15.78 -7.81
C PHE A 7 -3.58 15.00 -8.82
N TRP A 8 -2.54 15.63 -9.36
CA TRP A 8 -1.62 15.00 -10.29
C TRP A 8 -0.85 13.83 -9.63
N THR A 9 -0.33 14.03 -8.42
CA THR A 9 0.39 12.99 -7.68
C THR A 9 -0.49 11.76 -7.44
N ILE A 10 -1.69 11.93 -6.90
CA ILE A 10 -2.59 10.79 -6.60
C ILE A 10 -3.06 10.08 -7.88
N THR A 11 -3.31 10.84 -8.95
CA THR A 11 -3.77 10.27 -10.23
C THR A 11 -2.67 9.49 -10.93
N LYS A 12 -1.43 10.02 -10.91
CA LYS A 12 -0.25 9.33 -11.46
C LYS A 12 0.06 8.05 -10.70
N HIS A 13 -0.04 8.08 -9.36
CA HIS A 13 0.07 6.90 -8.50
C HIS A 13 -0.96 5.83 -8.87
N ARG A 14 -2.24 6.20 -8.86
CA ARG A 14 -3.34 5.28 -9.19
C ARG A 14 -3.21 4.68 -10.58
N TRP A 15 -2.80 5.45 -11.58
CA TRP A 15 -2.58 4.93 -12.93
C TRP A 15 -1.47 3.88 -12.97
N LYS A 16 -0.40 4.09 -12.20
CA LYS A 16 0.70 3.13 -12.09
C LYS A 16 0.28 1.86 -11.36
N VAL A 17 -0.46 1.96 -10.26
CA VAL A 17 -1.05 0.79 -9.58
C VAL A 17 -1.95 0.01 -10.52
N ARG A 18 -2.83 0.71 -11.26
CA ARG A 18 -3.68 0.07 -12.28
C ARG A 18 -2.86 -0.73 -13.29
N LYS A 19 -1.81 -0.14 -13.85
CA LYS A 19 -0.93 -0.82 -14.81
C LYS A 19 -0.35 -2.10 -14.21
N HIS A 20 0.17 -2.03 -12.98
CA HIS A 20 0.76 -3.18 -12.29
C HIS A 20 -0.27 -4.26 -11.95
N CYS A 21 -1.44 -3.87 -11.42
CA CYS A 21 -2.57 -4.78 -11.19
C CYS A 21 -2.99 -5.51 -12.47
N PHE A 22 -3.03 -4.82 -13.62
CA PHE A 22 -3.41 -5.43 -14.89
C PHE A 22 -2.38 -6.47 -15.36
N GLN A 23 -1.08 -6.23 -15.14
CA GLN A 23 -0.01 -7.17 -15.48
C GLN A 23 -0.14 -8.51 -14.73
N VAL A 24 -0.69 -8.48 -13.51
CA VAL A 24 -0.94 -9.68 -12.68
C VAL A 24 -2.37 -10.21 -12.76
N GLY A 25 -3.25 -9.59 -13.55
CA GLY A 25 -4.64 -10.02 -13.78
C GLY A 25 -5.68 -9.51 -12.77
N LEU A 26 -5.34 -8.55 -11.92
CA LEU A 26 -6.26 -7.92 -10.96
C LEU A 26 -6.93 -6.67 -11.53
N TYR A 27 -7.73 -6.85 -12.59
CA TYR A 27 -8.34 -5.72 -13.30
C TYR A 27 -9.27 -4.88 -12.40
N TRP A 28 -10.11 -5.53 -11.62
CA TRP A 28 -11.05 -4.83 -10.74
C TRP A 28 -10.34 -4.02 -9.66
N GLN A 29 -9.32 -4.59 -9.00
CA GLN A 29 -8.49 -3.89 -8.02
C GLN A 29 -7.82 -2.68 -8.66
N GLY A 30 -7.19 -2.82 -9.83
CA GLY A 30 -6.56 -1.70 -10.53
C GLY A 30 -7.54 -0.58 -10.95
N LEU A 31 -8.79 -0.92 -11.26
CA LEU A 31 -9.83 0.06 -11.57
C LEU A 31 -10.37 0.77 -10.33
N THR A 32 -10.49 0.07 -9.21
CA THR A 32 -11.13 0.60 -7.98
C THR A 32 -10.15 1.11 -6.94
N HIS A 33 -8.85 0.88 -7.13
CA HIS A 33 -7.79 1.31 -6.25
C HIS A 33 -7.87 2.81 -5.94
N ASP A 34 -7.84 3.14 -4.66
CA ASP A 34 -7.73 4.49 -4.12
C ASP A 34 -8.78 5.50 -4.60
N LEU A 35 -9.97 5.03 -5.02
CA LEU A 35 -11.05 5.95 -5.41
C LEU A 35 -11.48 6.89 -4.26
N SER A 36 -11.29 6.48 -3.00
CA SER A 36 -11.62 7.33 -1.86
C SER A 36 -10.72 8.57 -1.75
N LYS A 37 -9.53 8.58 -2.37
CA LYS A 37 -8.60 9.74 -2.40
C LYS A 37 -9.21 10.97 -3.09
N TYR A 38 -10.25 10.76 -3.90
CA TYR A 38 -11.00 11.82 -4.58
C TYR A 38 -12.22 12.31 -3.79
N SER A 39 -12.54 11.68 -2.65
CA SER A 39 -13.58 12.17 -1.75
C SER A 39 -13.15 13.48 -1.09
N TRP A 40 -14.12 14.31 -0.70
CA TRP A 40 -13.84 15.58 -0.02
C TRP A 40 -12.99 15.40 1.25
N THR A 41 -13.30 14.37 2.05
CA THR A 41 -12.61 14.06 3.31
C THR A 41 -11.10 13.86 3.12
N GLU A 42 -10.70 13.16 2.07
CA GLU A 42 -9.28 12.90 1.79
C GLU A 42 -8.64 14.00 0.96
N PHE A 43 -9.33 14.45 -0.10
CA PHE A 43 -8.75 15.37 -1.08
C PHE A 43 -8.52 16.77 -0.49
N SER A 44 -9.44 17.26 0.35
CA SER A 44 -9.31 18.60 0.97
C SER A 44 -8.11 18.67 1.91
N ALA A 45 -7.95 17.68 2.80
CA ALA A 45 -6.80 17.52 3.68
C ALA A 45 -5.50 17.31 2.87
N GLY A 46 -5.56 16.44 1.86
CA GLY A 46 -4.45 16.17 0.95
C GLY A 46 -3.92 17.41 0.23
N ALA A 47 -4.83 18.28 -0.25
CA ALA A 47 -4.48 19.53 -0.88
C ALA A 47 -3.97 20.59 0.10
N LYS A 48 -4.56 20.68 1.30
CA LYS A 48 -4.17 21.62 2.36
C LYS A 48 -2.75 21.35 2.85
N TYR A 49 -2.43 20.08 3.12
CA TYR A 49 -1.16 19.65 3.71
C TYR A 49 -0.15 19.13 2.68
N TYR A 50 -0.37 19.36 1.38
CA TYR A 50 0.55 18.92 0.33
C TYR A 50 1.94 19.55 0.47
N GLN A 51 2.96 18.69 0.60
CA GLN A 51 4.39 19.07 0.67
C GLN A 51 5.20 18.57 -0.53
N GLY A 52 4.73 17.53 -1.23
CA GLY A 52 5.38 16.95 -2.41
C GLY A 52 6.44 15.90 -2.13
N THR A 53 7.02 15.88 -0.93
CA THR A 53 8.08 14.93 -0.54
C THR A 53 7.60 13.76 0.32
N ARG A 54 6.44 13.91 0.99
CA ARG A 54 5.84 12.89 1.85
C ARG A 54 4.32 12.99 1.86
N SER A 55 3.67 11.99 2.45
CA SER A 55 2.20 11.92 2.55
C SER A 55 1.62 13.12 3.32
N PRO A 56 0.59 13.81 2.79
CA PRO A 56 -0.12 14.87 3.51
C PRO A 56 -0.69 14.41 4.86
N ASN A 57 -1.04 13.13 4.98
CA ASN A 57 -1.54 12.53 6.22
C ASN A 57 -0.49 12.53 7.34
N ALA A 58 0.80 12.55 7.02
CA ALA A 58 1.85 12.66 8.03
C ALA A 58 1.81 14.03 8.71
N LYS A 59 1.58 15.09 7.93
CA LYS A 59 1.47 16.45 8.48
C LYS A 59 0.21 16.62 9.34
N GLU A 60 -0.91 16.00 8.94
CA GLU A 60 -2.13 16.01 9.76
C GLU A 60 -1.90 15.32 11.11
N ARG A 61 -1.23 14.16 11.12
CA ARG A 61 -0.85 13.47 12.37
C ARG A 61 0.06 14.30 13.27
N GLU A 62 1.04 14.99 12.72
CA GLU A 62 1.92 15.88 13.49
C GLU A 62 1.16 17.03 14.17
N LEU A 63 0.08 17.53 13.55
CA LEU A 63 -0.69 18.65 14.06
C LEU A 63 -1.73 18.22 15.10
N TYR A 64 -2.37 17.07 14.91
CA TYR A 64 -3.56 16.68 15.68
C TYR A 64 -3.41 15.36 16.44
N GLY A 65 -2.29 14.65 16.27
CA GLY A 65 -2.09 13.30 16.82
C GLY A 65 -2.78 12.19 16.01
N TYR A 66 -3.60 12.54 15.01
CA TYR A 66 -4.27 11.60 14.11
C TYR A 66 -4.45 12.20 12.72
N SER A 67 -4.86 11.39 11.75
CA SER A 67 -5.23 11.87 10.42
C SER A 67 -6.62 11.37 10.04
N LEU A 68 -7.60 12.28 9.96
CA LEU A 68 -8.96 11.97 9.53
C LEU A 68 -8.95 11.41 8.11
N ALA A 69 -8.14 12.01 7.22
CA ALA A 69 -7.95 11.53 5.86
C ALA A 69 -7.42 10.09 5.85
N TRP A 70 -6.44 9.76 6.69
CA TRP A 70 -5.95 8.39 6.81
C TRP A 70 -6.99 7.42 7.34
N MET A 71 -7.72 7.78 8.40
CA MET A 71 -8.78 6.92 8.97
C MET A 71 -9.85 6.59 7.93
N HIS A 72 -10.29 7.61 7.17
CA HIS A 72 -11.23 7.44 6.07
C HIS A 72 -10.67 6.54 4.96
N HIS A 73 -9.38 6.73 4.63
CA HIS A 73 -8.67 6.02 3.58
C HIS A 73 -8.47 4.54 3.88
N LYS A 74 -7.84 4.20 5.02
CA LYS A 74 -7.59 2.81 5.40
C LYS A 74 -8.90 2.04 5.60
N GLY A 75 -9.96 2.71 6.05
CA GLY A 75 -11.29 2.12 6.24
C GLY A 75 -12.06 1.81 4.94
N ARG A 76 -11.61 2.30 3.78
CA ARG A 76 -12.26 2.08 2.47
C ARG A 76 -11.40 1.33 1.47
N ASN A 77 -10.08 1.29 1.70
CA ASN A 77 -9.13 0.65 0.79
C ASN A 77 -8.51 -0.58 1.47
N LYS A 78 -9.00 -1.74 1.06
CA LYS A 78 -8.69 -3.04 1.68
C LYS A 78 -7.26 -3.53 1.43
N HIS A 79 -6.47 -2.86 0.59
CA HIS A 79 -5.05 -3.20 0.44
C HIS A 79 -4.18 -2.63 1.58
N HIS A 80 -4.71 -1.80 2.48
CA HIS A 80 -4.02 -1.45 3.71
C HIS A 80 -4.21 -2.56 4.74
N PHE A 81 -3.11 -3.06 5.31
CA PHE A 81 -3.15 -4.15 6.29
C PHE A 81 -3.89 -3.74 7.57
N GLU A 82 -3.91 -2.45 7.90
CA GLU A 82 -4.64 -1.88 9.04
C GLU A 82 -6.18 -1.96 8.90
N TYR A 83 -6.68 -2.33 7.72
CA TYR A 83 -8.09 -2.70 7.53
C TYR A 83 -8.38 -4.10 8.08
N TRP A 84 -7.39 -5.00 8.03
CA TRP A 84 -7.53 -6.41 8.36
C TRP A 84 -7.17 -6.64 9.82
N SER A 85 -8.06 -6.20 10.71
CA SER A 85 -8.02 -6.51 12.13
C SER A 85 -9.43 -6.88 12.60
N ASP A 86 -9.52 -7.91 13.43
CA ASP A 86 -10.79 -8.42 13.94
C ASP A 86 -10.66 -8.86 15.41
N ILE A 87 -11.78 -9.13 16.06
CA ILE A 87 -11.82 -9.58 17.45
C ILE A 87 -11.29 -11.01 17.54
N ASN A 88 -10.19 -11.19 18.26
CA ASN A 88 -9.77 -12.50 18.72
C ASN A 88 -10.68 -12.93 19.88
N LEU A 89 -11.40 -14.04 19.70
CA LEU A 89 -12.38 -14.54 20.69
C LEU A 89 -11.74 -15.01 22.00
N GLN A 90 -10.47 -15.39 21.98
CA GLN A 90 -9.73 -15.84 23.17
C GLN A 90 -9.21 -14.66 23.98
N THR A 91 -8.56 -13.70 23.32
CA THR A 91 -7.97 -12.52 24.00
C THR A 91 -8.98 -11.40 24.20
N LYS A 92 -10.14 -11.45 23.53
CA LYS A 92 -11.18 -10.41 23.50
C LYS A 92 -10.65 -9.05 23.04
N SER A 93 -9.63 -9.05 22.20
CA SER A 93 -8.98 -7.84 21.70
C SER A 93 -8.94 -7.82 20.17
N TYR A 94 -8.85 -6.63 19.59
CA TYR A 94 -8.66 -6.46 18.15
C TYR A 94 -7.22 -6.82 17.78
N GLU A 95 -7.07 -7.83 16.94
CA GLU A 95 -5.78 -8.34 16.49
C GLU A 95 -5.74 -8.35 14.96
N PRO A 96 -4.54 -8.19 14.36
CA PRO A 96 -4.42 -8.26 12.92
C PRO A 96 -4.69 -9.68 12.41
N VAL A 97 -5.35 -9.79 11.26
CA VAL A 97 -5.67 -11.07 10.62
C VAL A 97 -4.99 -11.19 9.25
N PRO A 98 -4.77 -12.42 8.73
CA PRO A 98 -4.16 -12.59 7.41
C PRO A 98 -4.93 -11.86 6.32
N MET A 99 -4.23 -11.08 5.49
CA MET A 99 -4.84 -10.40 4.35
C MET A 99 -5.27 -11.40 3.26
N PRO A 100 -6.48 -11.26 2.68
CA PRO A 100 -6.83 -12.03 1.49
C PRO A 100 -5.92 -11.68 0.30
N LYS A 101 -5.53 -12.72 -0.46
CA LYS A 101 -4.52 -12.66 -1.52
C LYS A 101 -4.68 -11.51 -2.51
N ARG A 102 -5.91 -11.23 -2.96
CA ARG A 102 -6.18 -10.15 -3.92
C ARG A 102 -5.80 -8.77 -3.39
N TYR A 103 -6.02 -8.53 -2.09
CA TYR A 103 -5.70 -7.25 -1.44
C TYR A 103 -4.24 -7.19 -0.99
N PHE A 104 -3.67 -8.33 -0.60
CA PHE A 104 -2.22 -8.46 -0.40
C PHE A 104 -1.46 -8.11 -1.68
N VAL A 105 -1.84 -8.67 -2.83
CA VAL A 105 -1.18 -8.36 -4.10
C VAL A 105 -1.41 -6.91 -4.52
N GLU A 106 -2.61 -6.37 -4.31
CA GLU A 106 -2.87 -4.93 -4.51
C GLU A 106 -1.94 -4.07 -3.64
N MET A 107 -1.70 -4.44 -2.38
CA MET A 107 -0.74 -3.76 -1.49
C MET A 107 0.68 -3.78 -2.04
N VAL A 108 1.13 -4.92 -2.59
CA VAL A 108 2.44 -5.02 -3.24
C VAL A 108 2.51 -4.05 -4.43
N MET A 109 1.49 -4.03 -5.29
CA MET A 109 1.45 -3.12 -6.45
C MET A 109 1.44 -1.65 -6.02
N ASP A 110 0.69 -1.33 -4.96
CA ASP A 110 0.63 0.00 -4.34
C ASP A 110 2.00 0.48 -3.86
N ARG A 111 2.71 -0.35 -3.08
CA ARG A 111 4.05 -0.01 -2.55
C ARG A 111 5.07 0.23 -3.67
N ILE A 112 5.08 -0.63 -4.68
CA ILE A 112 5.97 -0.47 -5.84
C ILE A 112 5.67 0.84 -6.58
N ALA A 113 4.39 1.13 -6.81
CA ALA A 113 3.98 2.36 -7.46
C ALA A 113 4.36 3.60 -6.64
N ALA A 114 4.13 3.58 -5.33
CA ALA A 114 4.45 4.68 -4.43
C ALA A 114 5.96 5.01 -4.47
N CYS A 115 6.83 4.00 -4.32
CA CYS A 115 8.28 4.19 -4.42
C CYS A 115 8.68 4.81 -5.77
N LYS A 116 8.11 4.34 -6.89
CA LYS A 116 8.38 4.91 -8.22
C LYS A 116 7.90 6.36 -8.37
N ILE A 117 6.82 6.74 -7.69
CA ILE A 117 6.30 8.12 -7.73
C ILE A 117 7.20 9.06 -6.94
N TYR A 118 7.61 8.66 -5.73
CA TYR A 118 8.40 9.51 -4.84
C TYR A 118 9.90 9.54 -5.19
N HIS A 119 10.50 8.42 -5.56
CA HIS A 119 11.93 8.36 -5.92
C HIS A 119 12.17 8.73 -7.39
N GLY A 120 11.16 8.58 -8.26
CA GLY A 120 11.26 9.01 -9.65
C GLY A 120 12.42 8.33 -10.39
N LYS A 121 13.44 9.11 -10.78
CA LYS A 121 14.61 8.60 -11.52
C LYS A 121 15.58 7.80 -10.65
N SER A 122 15.56 7.98 -9.34
CA SER A 122 16.43 7.25 -8.41
C SER A 122 15.81 5.93 -7.93
N TYR A 123 14.65 5.54 -8.47
CA TYR A 123 13.96 4.33 -8.07
C TYR A 123 14.80 3.08 -8.35
N GLN A 124 14.85 2.18 -7.37
CA GLN A 124 15.41 0.84 -7.49
C GLN A 124 14.39 -0.21 -7.05
N ASP A 125 14.48 -1.42 -7.58
CA ASP A 125 13.54 -2.51 -7.27
C ASP A 125 13.57 -2.90 -5.77
N GLY A 126 14.66 -2.59 -5.06
CA GLY A 126 14.79 -2.78 -3.61
C GLY A 126 14.09 -1.74 -2.74
N ASP A 127 13.67 -0.59 -3.28
CA ASP A 127 13.17 0.54 -2.48
C ASP A 127 11.94 0.18 -1.63
N ALA A 128 11.05 -0.65 -2.17
CA ALA A 128 9.83 -1.07 -1.47
C ALA A 128 10.15 -1.98 -0.27
N LEU A 129 11.16 -2.86 -0.41
CA LEU A 129 11.65 -3.70 0.69
C LEU A 129 12.31 -2.84 1.76
N GLU A 130 13.20 -1.92 1.37
CA GLU A 130 13.89 -1.04 2.30
C GLU A 130 12.90 -0.20 3.11
N TYR A 131 11.87 0.35 2.46
CA TYR A 131 10.81 1.09 3.13
C TYR A 131 10.06 0.22 4.16
N LEU A 132 9.73 -1.04 3.82
CA LEU A 132 9.10 -1.97 4.75
C LEU A 132 10.00 -2.27 5.96
N LEU A 133 11.27 -2.58 5.73
CA LEU A 133 12.21 -2.93 6.80
C LEU A 133 12.40 -1.77 7.79
N ARG A 134 12.53 -0.53 7.28
CA ARG A 134 12.55 0.68 8.13
C ARG A 134 11.28 0.82 8.96
N SER A 135 10.10 0.59 8.36
CA SER A 135 8.82 0.66 9.07
C SER A 135 8.66 -0.44 10.13
N LEU A 136 9.25 -1.62 9.92
CA LEU A 136 9.26 -2.70 10.90
C LEU A 136 10.20 -2.40 12.07
N GLU A 137 11.40 -1.88 11.79
CA GLU A 137 12.36 -1.44 12.80
C GLU A 137 11.77 -0.33 13.69
N ALA A 138 11.09 0.65 13.08
CA ALA A 138 10.37 1.72 13.77
C ALA A 138 9.07 1.28 14.47
N LYS A 139 8.70 -0.02 14.39
CA LYS A 139 7.44 -0.60 14.91
C LYS A 139 6.16 0.04 14.35
N GLU A 140 6.24 0.80 13.27
CA GLU A 140 5.09 1.43 12.61
C GLU A 140 4.20 0.37 11.92
N SER A 141 4.78 -0.76 11.49
CA SER A 141 4.06 -1.91 10.91
C SER A 141 3.79 -3.04 11.92
N SER A 142 3.77 -2.72 13.22
CA SER A 142 3.53 -3.71 14.30
C SER A 142 2.14 -4.36 14.25
N SER A 143 1.16 -3.67 13.66
CA SER A 143 -0.21 -4.16 13.45
C SER A 143 -0.39 -4.97 12.16
N MET A 144 0.69 -5.47 11.54
CA MET A 144 0.60 -6.39 10.41
C MET A 144 0.65 -7.85 10.87
N HIS A 145 -0.30 -8.67 10.43
CA HIS A 145 -0.33 -10.10 10.74
C HIS A 145 0.97 -10.79 10.29
N SER A 146 1.48 -11.72 11.09
CA SER A 146 2.78 -12.39 10.88
C SER A 146 2.90 -13.04 9.51
N LYS A 147 1.90 -13.83 9.09
CA LYS A 147 1.86 -14.45 7.75
C LYS A 147 1.94 -13.41 6.62
N THR A 148 1.12 -12.36 6.67
CA THR A 148 1.12 -11.30 5.65
C THR A 148 2.46 -10.57 5.59
N LYS A 149 3.10 -10.36 6.75
CA LYS A 149 4.44 -9.76 6.83
C LYS A 149 5.49 -10.64 6.19
N GLU A 150 5.48 -11.94 6.48
CA GLU A 150 6.40 -12.91 5.88
C GLU A 150 6.24 -12.98 4.36
N GLU A 151 4.99 -13.10 3.90
CA GLU A 151 4.62 -13.07 2.48
C GLU A 151 5.10 -11.77 1.80
N LEU A 152 4.92 -10.63 2.45
CA LEU A 152 5.34 -9.33 1.91
C LEU A 152 6.85 -9.23 1.81
N ILE A 153 7.59 -9.64 2.84
CA ILE A 153 9.05 -9.66 2.84
C ILE A 153 9.54 -10.55 1.70
N TYR A 154 8.98 -11.74 1.53
CA TYR A 154 9.36 -12.66 0.46
C TYR A 154 9.18 -12.04 -0.92
N VAL A 155 8.00 -11.49 -1.21
CA VAL A 155 7.69 -10.92 -2.53
C VAL A 155 8.53 -9.68 -2.82
N LEU A 156 8.78 -8.81 -1.83
CA LEU A 156 9.61 -7.63 -2.02
C LEU A 156 11.11 -7.97 -2.10
N THR A 157 11.54 -9.06 -1.46
CA THR A 157 12.89 -9.62 -1.65
C THR A 157 13.05 -10.16 -3.07
N MET A 158 12.06 -10.89 -3.57
CA MET A 158 12.04 -11.32 -4.96
C MET A 158 12.08 -10.13 -5.93
N LEU A 159 11.33 -9.07 -5.65
CA LEU A 159 11.38 -7.84 -6.45
C LEU A 159 12.79 -7.27 -6.51
N ARG A 160 13.46 -7.11 -5.36
CA ARG A 160 14.83 -6.61 -5.28
C ARG A 160 15.81 -7.47 -6.09
N ASP A 161 15.71 -8.79 -5.95
CA ASP A 161 16.72 -9.72 -6.46
C ASP A 161 16.50 -10.13 -7.93
N ARG A 162 15.24 -10.10 -8.38
CA ARG A 162 14.80 -10.67 -9.67
C ARG A 162 14.05 -9.69 -10.57
N GLY A 163 13.72 -8.51 -10.04
CA GLY A 163 13.02 -7.45 -10.75
C GLY A 163 11.54 -7.73 -11.02
N GLU A 164 10.87 -6.74 -11.61
CA GLU A 164 9.42 -6.74 -11.81
C GLU A 164 8.91 -7.89 -12.69
N LYS A 165 9.61 -8.20 -13.80
CA LYS A 165 9.12 -9.16 -14.79
C LYS A 165 8.92 -10.54 -14.16
N GLU A 166 9.92 -11.00 -13.42
CA GLU A 166 9.92 -12.30 -12.76
C GLU A 166 8.96 -12.30 -11.57
N THR A 167 8.99 -11.24 -10.76
CA THR A 167 8.11 -11.09 -9.59
C THR A 167 6.64 -11.05 -9.98
N PHE A 168 6.25 -10.30 -11.02
CA PHE A 168 4.86 -10.23 -11.47
C PHE A 168 4.40 -11.54 -12.11
N ALA A 169 5.29 -12.25 -12.81
CA ALA A 169 4.99 -13.57 -13.33
C ALA A 169 4.77 -14.58 -12.18
N PHE A 170 5.59 -14.53 -11.13
CA PHE A 170 5.43 -15.34 -9.92
C PHE A 170 4.10 -15.04 -9.23
N ILE A 171 3.78 -13.76 -9.00
CA ILE A 171 2.51 -13.34 -8.39
C ILE A 171 1.32 -13.88 -9.18
N ARG A 172 1.33 -13.71 -10.51
CA ARG A 172 0.22 -14.13 -11.37
C ARG A 172 0.04 -15.65 -11.41
N LYS A 173 1.13 -16.41 -11.45
CA LYS A 173 1.10 -17.87 -11.67
C LYS A 173 1.04 -18.68 -10.37
N LYS A 174 1.55 -18.14 -9.25
CA LYS A 174 1.66 -18.84 -7.97
C LYS A 174 0.81 -18.18 -6.89
N VAL A 175 1.16 -16.96 -6.47
CA VAL A 175 0.48 -16.26 -5.35
C VAL A 175 -1.04 -16.22 -5.57
N LEU A 176 -1.51 -15.75 -6.72
CA LEU A 176 -2.95 -15.63 -6.97
C LEU A 176 -3.67 -16.97 -7.20
N LYS A 177 -2.95 -18.06 -7.50
CA LYS A 177 -3.53 -19.35 -7.93
C LYS A 177 -3.50 -20.45 -6.87
N THR A 178 -2.63 -20.35 -5.87
CA THR A 178 -2.49 -21.38 -4.82
C THR A 178 -2.93 -20.84 -3.46
N GLU A 179 -3.60 -21.64 -2.63
CA GLU A 179 -4.03 -21.22 -1.29
C GLU A 179 -2.85 -21.00 -0.34
N ASN A 180 -1.88 -21.91 -0.33
CA ASN A 180 -0.59 -21.78 0.35
C ASN A 180 0.53 -21.81 -0.70
N TRP A 181 1.14 -20.65 -0.94
CA TRP A 181 2.16 -20.46 -1.97
C TRP A 181 3.57 -20.22 -1.40
N MET A 182 3.65 -20.03 -0.09
CA MET A 182 4.86 -20.20 0.73
C MET A 182 4.84 -21.61 1.31
#